data_AF-A0A4Q3UX23-F1
#
_entry.id   AF-A0A4Q3UX23-F1
#
_cell.length_a   1.000
_cell.length_b   1.000
_cell.length_c   1.000
_cell.angle_alpha   90.00
_cell.angle_beta   90.00
_cell.angle_gamma   90.00
#
_symmetry.space_group_name_H-M   'P 1'
#
loop_
_entity.id
_entity.type
_entity.pdbx_description
1 polymer ?
#
loop_
_entity_poly.entity_id
_entity_poly.type
_entity_poly.pdbx_seq_one_letter_code
_entity_poly.pdbx_strand_id
1 'polypeptide(L)'
;MSYETIFFICFALFVLLVMAFDLGAFTKQKSHIVSFKEAGTWSAVWVALSIGFYFFIKNFGYLVHGITDMARLEEVRSLYADHLKLIPGNFEQSLAIFQNNMALEYITGYLVEYSLSADNIFVFIMIFASFGVRERFYKKILVWGILGAIVLRFIFIFVGAALLQRFEWIIYIFGAFLVYTGVKLFFEKDEDQHMEPKNHPVV
;
A
#
# COMPACT_ATOMS: atom_id res chain seq x y z
N MET A 1 8.39 -20.64 19.49
CA MET A 1 7.86 -19.67 18.49
C MET A 1 8.65 -19.87 17.21
N SER A 2 8.00 -19.95 16.05
CA SER A 2 8.71 -19.98 14.76
C SER A 2 9.51 -18.68 14.58
N TYR A 3 10.63 -18.72 13.85
CA TYR A 3 11.40 -17.52 13.48
C TYR A 3 10.51 -16.45 12.84
N GLU A 4 9.58 -16.89 11.99
CA GLU A 4 8.58 -16.04 11.34
C GLU A 4 7.67 -15.34 12.36
N THR A 5 7.15 -16.07 13.34
CA THR A 5 6.27 -15.49 14.37
C THR A 5 6.99 -14.42 15.17
N ILE A 6 8.25 -14.66 15.55
CA ILE A 6 9.07 -13.68 16.27
C ILE A 6 9.30 -12.44 15.40
N PHE A 7 9.71 -12.65 14.15
CA PHE A 7 9.94 -11.58 13.20
C PHE A 7 8.68 -10.71 13.01
N PHE A 8 7.53 -11.32 12.74
CA PHE A 8 6.28 -10.59 12.52
C PHE A 8 5.78 -9.88 13.78
N ILE A 9 5.95 -10.45 14.97
CA ILE A 9 5.59 -9.76 16.22
C ILE A 9 6.49 -8.54 16.44
N CYS A 10 7.80 -8.69 16.30
CA CYS A 10 8.75 -7.58 16.43
C CYS A 10 8.48 -6.48 15.40
N PHE A 11 8.23 -6.88 14.14
CA PHE A 11 7.90 -5.96 13.07
C PHE A 11 6.57 -5.23 13.32
N ALA A 12 5.52 -5.94 13.73
CA ALA A 12 4.23 -5.35 14.05
C ALA A 12 4.34 -4.36 15.23
N LEU A 13 5.07 -4.71 16.28
CA LEU A 13 5.33 -3.80 17.41
C LEU A 13 6.09 -2.55 16.96
N PHE A 14 7.11 -2.71 16.11
CA PHE A 14 7.84 -1.59 15.54
C PHE A 14 6.93 -0.66 14.74
N VAL A 15 6.11 -1.22 13.84
CA VAL A 15 5.15 -0.45 13.02
C VAL A 15 4.11 0.26 13.90
N LEU A 16 3.57 -0.42 14.92
CA LEU A 16 2.60 0.21 15.84
C LEU A 16 3.22 1.36 16.62
N LEU A 17 4.47 1.24 17.05
CA LEU A 17 5.20 2.29 17.77
C LEU A 17 5.40 3.51 16.84
N VAL A 18 5.85 3.26 15.62
CA VAL A 18 6.00 4.25 14.55
C VAL A 18 4.67 4.97 14.27
N MET A 19 3.58 4.21 14.11
CA MET A 19 2.25 4.77 13.84
C MET A 19 1.74 5.60 15.01
N ALA A 20 1.97 5.17 16.25
CA ALA A 20 1.61 5.92 17.45
C ALA A 20 2.36 7.26 17.53
N PHE A 21 3.63 7.28 17.09
CA PHE A 21 4.42 8.51 16.97
C PHE A 21 3.83 9.46 15.92
N ASP A 22 3.49 8.95 14.73
CA ASP A 22 2.96 9.76 13.62
C ASP A 22 1.54 10.32 13.90
N LEU A 23 0.67 9.52 14.52
CA LEU A 23 -0.66 9.96 14.96
C LEU A 23 -0.61 10.97 16.12
N GLY A 24 0.58 11.24 16.68
CA GLY A 24 0.75 12.20 17.76
C GLY A 24 0.19 11.71 19.09
N ALA A 25 0.23 10.40 19.37
CA ALA A 25 -0.26 9.81 20.63
C ALA A 25 0.37 10.45 21.89
N PHE A 26 1.50 11.15 21.73
CA PHE A 26 2.23 11.81 22.80
C PHE A 26 2.29 13.35 22.70
N THR A 27 1.61 13.98 21.74
CA THR A 27 1.73 15.44 21.50
C THR A 27 0.42 16.18 21.73
N LYS A 28 0.31 16.86 22.87
CA LYS A 28 -0.67 17.95 23.06
C LYS A 28 -0.15 19.20 22.33
N GLN A 29 -0.37 19.37 21.03
CA GLN A 29 -0.03 20.68 20.43
C GLN A 29 -0.86 21.15 19.24
N LYS A 30 -1.00 22.47 19.25
CA LYS A 30 -1.89 23.35 18.50
C LYS A 30 -1.64 23.27 16.99
N SER A 31 -2.67 23.62 16.22
CA SER A 31 -2.72 23.63 14.76
C SER A 31 -1.53 24.36 14.11
N HIS A 32 -0.44 23.65 13.88
CA HIS A 32 0.59 24.06 12.95
C HIS A 32 0.27 23.44 11.60
N ILE A 33 0.15 24.28 10.58
CA ILE A 33 -0.03 23.86 9.19
C ILE A 33 1.35 23.35 8.74
N VAL A 34 1.48 22.05 8.51
CA VAL A 34 2.74 21.45 8.03
C VAL A 34 3.06 22.06 6.68
N SER A 35 4.24 22.68 6.57
CA SER A 35 4.67 23.32 5.33
C SER A 35 4.95 22.26 4.25
N PHE A 36 4.77 22.61 2.97
CA PHE A 36 5.06 21.70 1.85
C PHE A 36 6.48 21.12 1.92
N LYS A 37 7.46 21.91 2.38
CA LYS A 37 8.85 21.46 2.59
C LYS A 37 8.98 20.40 3.70
N GLU A 38 8.24 20.56 4.78
CA GLU A 38 8.22 19.60 5.89
C GLU A 38 7.56 18.29 5.44
N ALA A 39 6.41 18.37 4.76
CA ALA A 39 5.72 17.21 4.20
C ALA A 39 6.60 16.44 3.19
N GLY A 40 7.31 17.16 2.31
CA GLY A 40 8.26 16.54 1.38
C GLY A 40 9.42 15.84 2.09
N THR A 41 9.94 16.44 3.16
CA THR A 41 11.02 15.83 3.98
C THR A 41 10.53 14.54 4.65
N TRP A 42 9.33 14.58 5.26
CA TRP A 42 8.72 13.39 5.86
C TRP A 42 8.47 12.27 4.82
N SER A 43 7.96 12.62 3.64
CA SER A 43 7.80 11.67 2.54
C SER A 43 9.13 11.02 2.15
N ALA A 44 10.19 11.81 2.00
CA ALA A 44 11.52 11.31 1.67
C ALA A 44 12.07 10.36 2.75
N VAL A 45 11.86 10.66 4.04
CA VAL A 45 12.26 9.77 5.15
C VAL A 45 11.55 8.43 5.06
N TRP A 46 10.23 8.43 4.83
CA TRP A 46 9.45 7.18 4.72
C TRP A 46 9.84 6.35 3.50
N VAL A 47 10.06 7.00 2.35
CA VAL A 47 10.56 6.32 1.14
C VAL A 47 11.95 5.73 1.38
N ALA A 48 12.85 6.49 2.01
CA ALA A 48 14.19 6.00 2.34
C ALA A 48 14.15 4.81 3.32
N LEU A 49 13.26 4.84 4.32
CA LEU A 49 13.05 3.72 5.23
C LEU A 49 12.56 2.47 4.49
N SER A 50 11.59 2.62 3.58
CA SER A 50 11.10 1.52 2.75
C SER A 50 12.20 0.93 1.86
N ILE A 51 13.00 1.78 1.22
CA ILE A 51 14.15 1.34 0.42
C ILE A 51 15.20 0.65 1.31
N GLY A 52 15.44 1.17 2.52
CA GLY A 52 16.31 0.54 3.50
C GLY A 52 15.83 -0.86 3.88
N PHE A 53 14.52 -1.03 4.06
CA PHE A 53 13.92 -2.34 4.32
C PHE A 53 14.02 -3.28 3.11
N TYR A 54 13.89 -2.79 1.88
CA TYR A 54 14.19 -3.58 0.68
C TYR A 54 15.61 -4.15 0.70
N PHE A 55 16.62 -3.33 1.03
CA PHE A 55 17.99 -3.81 1.17
C PHE A 55 18.15 -4.76 2.35
N PHE A 56 17.41 -4.55 3.45
CA PHE A 56 17.39 -5.49 4.57
C PHE A 56 16.87 -6.86 4.12
N ILE A 57 15.75 -6.95 3.40
CA ILE A 57 15.22 -8.22 2.88
C ILE A 57 16.20 -8.87 1.89
N LYS A 58 16.79 -8.09 1.00
CA LYS A 58 17.74 -8.59 0.00
C LYS A 58 18.99 -9.22 0.63
N ASN A 59 19.51 -8.66 1.73
CA ASN A 59 20.75 -9.15 2.36
C ASN A 59 20.48 -10.09 3.54
N PHE A 60 19.44 -9.82 4.33
CA PHE A 60 19.13 -10.51 5.59
C PHE A 60 17.81 -11.28 5.55
N GLY A 61 17.20 -11.46 4.36
CA GLY A 61 15.95 -12.21 4.20
C GLY A 61 15.96 -13.63 4.76
N TYR A 62 17.11 -14.29 4.85
CA TYR A 62 17.24 -15.60 5.49
C TYR A 62 16.80 -15.60 6.97
N LEU A 63 16.93 -14.46 7.67
CA LEU A 63 16.51 -14.31 9.08
C LEU A 63 15.00 -14.42 9.25
N VAL A 64 14.22 -14.02 8.24
CA VAL A 64 12.75 -14.00 8.30
C VAL A 64 12.21 -15.43 8.47
N HIS A 65 12.80 -16.38 7.75
CA HIS A 65 12.34 -17.78 7.70
C HIS A 65 13.28 -18.75 8.44
N GLY A 66 14.36 -18.25 9.04
CA GLY A 66 15.38 -19.05 9.71
C GLY A 66 16.13 -20.00 8.76
N ILE A 67 16.46 -19.54 7.56
CA ILE A 67 17.11 -20.38 6.53
C ILE A 67 18.60 -20.52 6.87
N THR A 68 18.97 -21.68 7.40
CA THR A 68 20.37 -22.04 7.70
C THR A 68 20.95 -23.05 6.74
N ASP A 69 20.10 -23.89 6.14
CA ASP A 69 20.50 -25.05 5.34
C ASP A 69 19.63 -25.23 4.10
N MET A 70 20.13 -25.98 3.12
CA MET A 70 19.43 -26.24 1.85
C MET A 70 18.07 -26.92 2.04
N ALA A 71 17.96 -27.84 3.01
CA ALA A 71 16.70 -28.53 3.30
C ALA A 71 15.60 -27.55 3.74
N ARG A 72 15.95 -26.58 4.60
CA ARG A 72 15.02 -25.54 5.04
C ARG A 72 14.67 -24.59 3.90
N LEU A 73 15.64 -24.26 3.05
CA LEU A 73 15.40 -23.42 1.87
C LEU A 73 14.42 -24.09 0.90
N GLU A 74 14.54 -25.39 0.64
CA GLU A 74 13.62 -26.14 -0.22
C GLU A 74 12.21 -26.24 0.38
N GLU A 75 12.11 -26.45 1.70
CA GLU A 75 10.84 -26.44 2.43
C GLU A 75 10.15 -25.08 2.30
N VAL A 76 10.85 -23.99 2.63
CA VAL A 76 10.31 -22.61 2.56
C VAL A 76 9.95 -22.24 1.12
N ARG A 77 10.78 -22.61 0.14
CA ARG A 77 10.44 -22.43 -1.28
C ARG A 77 9.12 -23.11 -1.63
N SER A 78 8.92 -24.35 -1.18
CA SER A 78 7.70 -25.10 -1.51
C SER A 78 6.43 -24.46 -0.92
N LEU A 79 6.56 -23.71 0.18
CA LEU A 79 5.45 -23.04 0.84
C LEU A 79 5.14 -21.65 0.25
N TYR A 80 6.16 -20.88 -0.12
CA TYR A 80 5.99 -19.47 -0.47
C TYR A 80 6.36 -19.12 -1.92
N ALA A 81 7.19 -19.92 -2.59
CA ALA A 81 7.76 -19.56 -3.89
C ALA A 81 8.07 -20.80 -4.76
N ASP A 82 7.05 -21.63 -4.99
CA ASP A 82 7.15 -22.88 -5.77
C ASP A 82 7.70 -22.68 -7.19
N HIS A 83 7.41 -21.53 -7.78
CA HIS A 83 7.85 -21.08 -9.09
C HIS A 83 9.37 -20.84 -9.21
N LEU A 84 10.10 -20.69 -8.11
CA LEU A 84 11.54 -20.41 -8.15
C LEU A 84 12.35 -21.66 -8.45
N LYS A 85 13.17 -21.63 -9.49
CA LYS A 85 14.11 -22.73 -9.79
C LYS A 85 15.40 -22.55 -8.97
N LEU A 86 15.59 -23.39 -7.95
CA LEU A 86 16.84 -23.44 -7.18
C LEU A 86 17.89 -24.26 -7.92
N ILE A 87 19.16 -24.02 -7.57
CA ILE A 87 20.31 -24.76 -8.12
C ILE A 87 20.66 -25.88 -7.13
N PRO A 88 20.41 -27.16 -7.47
CA PRO A 88 20.70 -28.27 -6.57
C PRO A 88 22.18 -28.29 -6.17
N GLY A 89 22.46 -28.44 -4.88
CA GLY A 89 23.82 -28.53 -4.35
C GLY A 89 24.55 -27.19 -4.17
N ASN A 90 23.94 -26.05 -4.53
CA ASN A 90 24.52 -24.73 -4.24
C ASN A 90 23.59 -23.90 -3.35
N PHE A 91 23.85 -23.92 -2.04
CA PHE A 91 23.07 -23.19 -1.05
C PHE A 91 23.18 -21.67 -1.22
N GLU A 92 24.40 -21.13 -1.39
CA GLU A 92 24.60 -19.69 -1.46
C GLU A 92 23.88 -19.06 -2.65
N GLN A 93 23.98 -19.67 -3.83
CA GLN A 93 23.29 -19.17 -5.03
C GLN A 93 21.77 -19.33 -4.92
N SER A 94 21.31 -20.47 -4.40
CA SER A 94 19.88 -20.71 -4.20
C SER A 94 19.28 -19.74 -3.18
N LEU A 95 20.02 -19.43 -2.11
CA LEU A 95 19.62 -18.44 -1.12
C LEU A 95 19.56 -17.05 -1.74
N ALA A 96 20.56 -16.66 -2.53
CA ALA A 96 20.56 -15.37 -3.22
C ALA A 96 19.37 -15.23 -4.17
N ILE A 97 19.00 -16.27 -4.93
CA ILE A 97 17.81 -16.28 -5.79
C ILE A 97 16.54 -16.05 -4.96
N PHE A 98 16.39 -16.78 -3.86
CA PHE A 98 15.24 -16.66 -2.97
C PHE A 98 15.13 -15.25 -2.35
N GLN A 99 16.23 -14.73 -1.81
CA GLN A 99 16.25 -13.38 -1.21
C GLN A 99 15.97 -12.28 -2.23
N ASN A 100 16.48 -12.41 -3.46
CA ASN A 100 16.18 -11.47 -4.53
C ASN A 100 14.69 -11.50 -4.89
N ASN A 101 14.08 -12.69 -5.00
CA ASN A 101 12.65 -12.80 -5.26
C ASN A 101 11.82 -12.15 -4.15
N MET A 102 12.12 -12.45 -2.89
CA MET A 102 11.42 -11.87 -1.74
C MET A 102 11.56 -10.34 -1.68
N ALA A 103 12.73 -9.80 -2.03
CA ALA A 103 12.92 -8.35 -2.14
C ALA A 103 12.13 -7.74 -3.30
N LEU A 104 12.02 -8.44 -4.45
CA LEU A 104 11.19 -8.03 -5.58
C LEU A 104 9.70 -8.05 -5.26
N GLU A 105 9.22 -9.06 -4.54
CA GLU A 105 7.84 -9.11 -4.05
C GLU A 105 7.54 -7.96 -3.11
N TYR A 106 8.45 -7.67 -2.17
CA TYR A 106 8.33 -6.52 -1.27
C TYR A 106 8.22 -5.20 -2.04
N ILE A 107 9.15 -4.90 -2.95
CA ILE A 107 9.16 -3.60 -3.64
C ILE A 107 7.98 -3.47 -4.61
N THR A 108 7.59 -4.56 -5.26
CA THR A 108 6.37 -4.62 -6.08
C THR A 108 5.14 -4.30 -5.24
N GLY A 109 4.99 -4.97 -4.09
CA GLY A 109 3.89 -4.72 -3.15
C GLY A 109 3.89 -3.28 -2.63
N TYR A 110 5.05 -2.76 -2.24
CA TYR A 110 5.22 -1.37 -1.79
C TYR A 110 4.77 -0.37 -2.87
N LEU A 111 5.20 -0.56 -4.12
CA LEU A 111 4.82 0.33 -5.22
C LEU A 111 3.32 0.25 -5.52
N VAL A 112 2.74 -0.95 -5.54
CA VAL A 112 1.29 -1.13 -5.77
C VAL A 112 0.47 -0.43 -4.68
N GLU A 113 0.82 -0.63 -3.40
CA GLU A 113 0.12 0.03 -2.29
C GLU A 113 0.33 1.56 -2.30
N TYR A 114 1.53 2.02 -2.67
CA TYR A 114 1.82 3.45 -2.81
C TYR A 114 1.00 4.09 -3.94
N SER A 115 0.91 3.44 -5.09
CA SER A 115 0.09 3.88 -6.23
C SER A 115 -1.40 3.92 -5.89
N LEU A 116 -1.92 2.90 -5.20
CA LEU A 116 -3.31 2.87 -4.74
C LEU A 116 -3.61 3.97 -3.71
N SER A 117 -2.65 4.30 -2.86
CA SER A 117 -2.79 5.39 -1.88
C SER A 117 -2.85 6.76 -2.55
N ALA A 118 -2.06 6.98 -3.62
CA ALA A 118 -2.08 8.21 -4.40
C ALA A 118 -3.40 8.39 -5.18
N ASP A 119 -3.94 7.31 -5.75
CA ASP A 119 -5.25 7.29 -6.43
C ASP A 119 -6.37 7.73 -5.48
N ASN A 120 -6.39 7.18 -4.27
CA ASN A 120 -7.35 7.56 -3.23
C ASN A 120 -7.29 9.06 -2.89
N ILE A 121 -6.10 9.65 -2.75
CA ILE A 121 -5.94 11.09 -2.45
C ILE A 121 -6.45 11.95 -3.61
N PHE A 122 -6.17 11.55 -4.86
CA PHE A 122 -6.61 12.30 -6.04
C PHE A 122 -8.15 12.38 -6.13
N VAL A 123 -8.84 11.27 -5.87
CA VAL A 123 -10.30 11.23 -5.78
C VAL A 123 -10.83 12.20 -4.72
N PHE A 124 -10.23 12.24 -3.53
CA PHE A 124 -10.64 13.19 -2.49
C PHE A 124 -10.44 14.66 -2.88
N ILE A 125 -9.32 15.00 -3.53
CA ILE A 125 -9.06 16.36 -4.01
C ILE A 125 -10.11 16.78 -5.04
N MET A 126 -10.44 15.91 -6.01
CA MET A 126 -11.48 16.19 -7.00
C MET A 126 -12.86 16.38 -6.36
N ILE A 127 -13.23 15.52 -5.41
CA ILE A 127 -14.49 15.64 -4.66
C ILE A 127 -14.53 16.98 -3.90
N PHE A 128 -13.48 17.34 -3.16
CA PHE A 128 -13.45 18.59 -2.40
C PHE A 128 -13.49 19.82 -3.30
N ALA A 129 -12.83 19.78 -4.45
CA ALA A 129 -12.89 20.83 -5.46
C ALA A 129 -14.31 20.96 -6.03
N SER A 130 -14.95 19.85 -6.41
CA SER A 130 -16.30 19.83 -6.97
C SER A 130 -17.35 20.38 -5.99
N PHE A 131 -17.23 20.07 -4.69
CA PHE A 131 -18.14 20.54 -3.65
C PHE A 131 -17.75 21.89 -3.03
N GLY A 132 -16.68 22.55 -3.50
CA GLY A 132 -16.24 23.85 -2.98
C GLY A 132 -15.95 23.85 -1.47
N VAL A 133 -15.42 22.74 -0.95
CA VAL A 133 -15.22 22.57 0.49
C VAL A 133 -14.14 23.53 0.98
N ARG A 134 -14.40 24.28 2.06
CA ARG A 134 -13.38 25.17 2.66
C ARG A 134 -12.26 24.35 3.31
N GLU A 135 -11.00 24.71 3.07
CA GLU A 135 -9.78 24.00 3.53
C GLU A 135 -9.79 23.61 5.01
N ARG A 136 -10.38 24.44 5.87
CA ARG A 136 -10.52 24.18 7.32
C ARG A 136 -11.25 22.86 7.66
N PHE A 137 -12.04 22.33 6.73
CA PHE A 137 -12.81 21.09 6.91
C PHE A 137 -12.17 19.87 6.23
N TYR A 138 -11.15 20.05 5.39
CA TYR A 138 -10.51 18.95 4.64
C TYR A 138 -10.04 17.84 5.57
N LYS A 139 -9.32 18.17 6.65
CA LYS A 139 -8.81 17.16 7.59
C LYS A 139 -9.93 16.31 8.19
N LYS A 140 -11.07 16.90 8.55
CA LYS A 140 -12.19 16.15 9.14
C LYS A 140 -12.89 15.27 8.11
N ILE A 141 -13.19 15.82 6.94
CA ILE A 141 -13.89 15.07 5.89
C ILE A 141 -12.99 13.97 5.34
N LEU A 142 -11.69 14.23 5.19
CA LEU A 142 -10.70 13.25 4.75
C LEU A 142 -10.61 12.07 5.73
N VAL A 143 -10.61 12.33 7.05
CA VAL A 143 -10.60 11.24 8.05
C VAL A 143 -11.86 10.38 7.95
N TRP A 144 -13.05 10.99 7.87
CA TRP A 144 -14.30 10.23 7.70
C TRP A 144 -14.38 9.52 6.35
N GLY A 145 -13.85 10.12 5.29
CA GLY A 145 -13.76 9.56 3.96
C GLY A 145 -12.82 8.35 3.90
N ILE A 146 -11.62 8.46 4.46
CA ILE A 146 -10.66 7.35 4.56
C ILE A 146 -11.25 6.22 5.42
N LEU A 147 -11.84 6.53 6.58
CA LEU A 147 -12.48 5.52 7.44
C LEU A 147 -13.61 4.80 6.70
N GLY A 148 -14.48 5.54 6.01
CA GLY A 148 -15.54 4.98 5.19
C GLY A 148 -15.00 4.13 4.03
N ALA A 149 -13.96 4.60 3.34
CA ALA A 149 -13.30 3.88 2.27
C ALA A 149 -12.67 2.58 2.76
N ILE A 150 -12.03 2.57 3.94
CA ILE A 150 -11.48 1.35 4.56
C ILE A 150 -12.58 0.33 4.82
N VAL A 151 -13.71 0.74 5.42
CA VAL A 151 -14.85 -0.14 5.69
C VAL A 151 -15.44 -0.68 4.38
N LEU A 152 -15.67 0.19 3.41
CA LEU A 152 -16.19 -0.20 2.10
C LEU A 152 -15.23 -1.15 1.37
N ARG A 153 -13.92 -0.93 1.49
CA ARG A 153 -12.86 -1.78 0.94
C ARG A 153 -12.89 -3.17 1.58
N PHE A 154 -13.05 -3.26 2.90
CA PHE A 154 -13.23 -4.55 3.57
C PHE A 154 -14.45 -5.30 3.01
N ILE A 155 -15.61 -4.64 2.92
CA ILE A 155 -16.83 -5.24 2.38
C ILE A 155 -16.61 -5.70 0.93
N PHE A 156 -16.06 -4.84 0.06
CA PHE A 156 -15.81 -5.18 -1.34
C PHE A 156 -14.81 -6.31 -1.51
N ILE A 157 -13.79 -6.44 -0.67
CA ILE A 157 -12.85 -7.56 -0.73
C ILE A 157 -13.58 -8.88 -0.45
N PHE A 158 -14.38 -8.95 0.62
CA PHE A 158 -15.10 -10.18 0.94
C PHE A 158 -16.17 -10.53 -0.10
N VAL A 159 -16.97 -9.54 -0.52
CA VAL A 159 -18.01 -9.73 -1.54
C VAL A 159 -17.37 -10.09 -2.89
N GLY A 160 -16.33 -9.35 -3.28
CA GLY A 160 -15.57 -9.59 -4.51
C GLY A 160 -14.96 -10.99 -4.52
N ALA A 161 -14.27 -11.40 -3.45
CA ALA A 161 -13.71 -12.74 -3.35
C ALA A 161 -14.79 -13.84 -3.46
N ALA A 162 -15.93 -13.66 -2.80
CA ALA A 162 -17.05 -14.61 -2.87
C ALA A 162 -17.68 -14.68 -4.28
N LEU A 163 -17.75 -13.55 -4.99
CA LEU A 163 -18.25 -13.49 -6.37
C LEU A 163 -17.27 -14.14 -7.35
N LEU A 164 -15.97 -13.83 -7.22
CA LEU A 164 -14.92 -14.39 -8.08
C LEU A 164 -14.82 -15.90 -7.96
N GLN A 165 -15.01 -16.45 -6.76
CA GLN A 165 -15.00 -17.89 -6.55
C GLN A 165 -16.18 -18.62 -7.24
N ARG A 166 -17.30 -17.92 -7.49
CA ARG A 166 -18.49 -18.50 -8.14
C ARG A 166 -18.55 -18.23 -9.63
N PHE A 167 -17.96 -17.13 -10.10
CA PHE A 167 -18.12 -16.65 -11.46
C PHE A 167 -16.79 -16.11 -12.01
N GLU A 168 -15.99 -16.98 -12.61
CA GLU A 168 -14.67 -16.63 -13.15
C GLU A 168 -14.73 -15.55 -14.26
N TRP A 169 -15.83 -15.50 -15.03
CA TRP A 169 -16.02 -14.49 -16.09
C TRP A 169 -16.13 -13.05 -15.57
N ILE A 170 -16.47 -12.86 -14.29
CA ILE A 170 -16.54 -11.54 -13.65
C ILE A 170 -15.17 -10.85 -13.67
N ILE A 171 -14.07 -11.61 -13.64
CA ILE A 171 -12.71 -11.04 -13.72
C ILE A 171 -12.53 -10.22 -14.99
N TYR A 172 -12.99 -10.73 -16.14
CA TYR A 172 -12.86 -10.03 -17.42
C TYR A 172 -13.71 -8.75 -17.45
N ILE A 173 -14.92 -8.80 -16.89
CA ILE A 173 -15.83 -7.64 -16.79
C ILE A 173 -15.18 -6.56 -15.92
N PHE A 174 -14.72 -6.94 -14.73
CA PHE A 174 -14.14 -6.02 -13.76
C PHE A 174 -12.83 -5.43 -14.28
N GLY A 175 -11.99 -6.25 -14.92
CA GLY A 175 -10.76 -5.81 -15.59
C GLY A 175 -11.04 -4.81 -16.71
N ALA A 176 -12.02 -5.10 -17.58
CA ALA A 176 -12.42 -4.18 -18.65
C ALA A 176 -12.97 -2.86 -18.09
N PHE A 177 -13.78 -2.93 -17.03
CA PHE A 177 -14.29 -1.75 -16.33
C PHE A 177 -13.16 -0.89 -15.75
N LEU A 178 -12.18 -1.50 -15.07
CA LEU A 178 -11.02 -0.77 -14.51
C LEU A 178 -10.18 -0.09 -15.59
N VAL A 179 -9.95 -0.77 -16.72
CA VAL A 179 -9.23 -0.18 -17.87
C VAL A 179 -10.03 1.00 -18.42
N TYR A 180 -11.33 0.85 -18.62
CA TYR A 180 -12.19 1.94 -19.09
C TYR A 180 -12.16 3.15 -18.15
N THR A 181 -12.30 2.94 -16.83
CA THR A 181 -12.25 4.03 -15.85
C THR A 181 -10.88 4.70 -15.81
N GLY A 182 -9.79 3.92 -15.89
CA GLY A 182 -8.43 4.46 -15.90
C GLY A 182 -8.17 5.32 -17.14
N VAL A 183 -8.65 4.87 -18.31
CA VAL A 183 -8.56 5.63 -19.56
C VAL A 183 -9.39 6.91 -19.48
N LYS A 184 -10.64 6.83 -19.01
CA LYS A 184 -11.52 7.99 -18.84
C LYS A 184 -10.88 9.05 -17.94
N LEU A 185 -10.34 8.64 -16.80
CA LEU A 185 -9.67 9.53 -15.85
C LEU A 185 -8.42 10.20 -16.44
N PHE A 186 -7.69 9.49 -17.30
CA PHE A 186 -6.52 10.03 -17.97
C PHE A 186 -6.88 11.16 -18.95
N PHE A 187 -8.04 11.06 -19.60
CA PHE A 187 -8.50 12.05 -20.59
C PHE A 187 -9.35 13.19 -20.00
N GLU A 188 -10.00 13.02 -18.85
CA GLU A 188 -10.78 14.08 -18.15
C GLU A 188 -9.90 15.11 -17.41
N LYS A 189 -8.57 15.02 -17.53
CA LYS A 189 -7.62 15.89 -16.81
C LYS A 189 -7.50 17.32 -17.36
N ASP A 190 -8.10 17.62 -18.53
CA ASP A 190 -7.92 18.87 -19.26
C ASP A 190 -9.18 19.75 -19.43
N GLU A 191 -10.36 19.36 -18.92
CA GLU A 191 -11.54 20.23 -18.94
C GLU A 191 -11.72 20.96 -17.60
N ASP A 192 -11.19 22.19 -17.57
CA ASP A 192 -11.55 23.31 -16.71
C ASP A 192 -11.53 23.11 -15.19
N GLN A 193 -10.36 23.41 -14.59
CA GLN A 193 -10.16 23.60 -13.15
C GLN A 193 -10.92 24.79 -12.52
N HIS A 194 -11.90 25.42 -13.17
CA HIS A 194 -12.76 26.45 -12.55
C HIS A 194 -14.24 26.14 -12.82
N MET A 195 -14.77 25.16 -12.09
CA MET A 195 -16.23 24.97 -11.99
C MET A 195 -16.79 26.02 -11.03
N GLU A 196 -17.36 27.10 -11.58
CA GLU A 196 -18.02 28.15 -10.80
C GLU A 196 -19.22 27.58 -10.01
N PRO A 197 -19.29 27.80 -8.68
CA PRO A 197 -20.31 27.22 -7.81
C PRO A 197 -21.62 28.03 -7.86
N LYS A 198 -22.18 28.27 -9.04
CA LYS A 198 -23.39 29.10 -9.18
C LYS A 198 -24.58 28.48 -9.89
N ASN A 199 -24.52 27.23 -10.36
CA ASN A 199 -25.65 26.59 -11.02
C ASN A 199 -25.83 25.11 -10.62
N HIS A 200 -25.99 24.81 -9.33
CA HIS A 200 -26.49 23.51 -8.89
C HIS A 200 -27.96 23.63 -8.46
N PRO A 201 -28.91 22.90 -9.10
CA PRO A 201 -30.35 23.03 -8.82
C PRO A 201 -30.79 22.20 -7.62
N VAL A 202 -30.02 22.20 -6.52
CA VAL A 202 -30.44 21.64 -5.22
C VAL A 202 -29.74 22.35 -4.06
N VAL A 203 -29.75 23.68 -4.07
CA VAL A 203 -29.74 24.51 -2.86
C VAL A 203 -30.90 25.49 -2.96
#